data_AF-A0A972B5T2-F1
#
_entry.id   AF-A0A972B5T2-F1
#
_cell.length_a   1.000
_cell.length_b   1.000
_cell.length_c   1.000
_cell.angle_alpha   90.00
_cell.angle_beta   90.00
_cell.angle_gamma   90.00
#
_symmetry.space_group_name_H-M   'P 1'
#
loop_
_entity.id
_entity.type
_entity.pdbx_description
1 polymer ?
#
loop_
_entity_poly.entity_id
_entity_poly.type
_entity_poly.pdbx_seq_one_letter_code
_entity_poly.pdbx_strand_id
1 'polypeptide(L)'
;MFTNYDSAILGVFEWIDGDNIQNTGTKIQEDQMLAKIYTITAEGVPLARESFDTAYINSFLIYHERLKMLTDDSSAKKLLQLFDEKSEPIQHYSERFKEFAKRCRIDYEHFYITHGDAGGNIIVNGDAFFIVDWDEPKLAPPERDAWFCMHWNWAMDAFHKALKQNGIVYSLKPDRLAFFCYHNFFYYLTEYLTAFFDMPDMRGILLQCISEYFDGWIKDNLQYAEGIE
;
A
#
# COMPACT_ATOMS: atom_id res chain seq x y z
N MET A 1 -8.39 -24.35 -6.44
CA MET A 1 -9.68 -25.00 -6.04
C MET A 1 -10.00 -24.58 -4.61
N PHE A 2 -11.27 -24.44 -4.24
CA PHE A 2 -11.61 -24.20 -2.83
C PHE A 2 -12.79 -25.07 -2.37
N THR A 3 -12.90 -25.31 -1.07
CA THR A 3 -14.06 -25.99 -0.44
C THR A 3 -14.30 -25.44 0.96
N ASN A 4 -15.54 -25.56 1.46
CA ASN A 4 -15.87 -25.25 2.84
C ASN A 4 -15.52 -26.45 3.75
N TYR A 5 -14.92 -26.19 4.91
CA TYR A 5 -14.61 -27.21 5.92
C TYR A 5 -14.73 -26.61 7.32
N ASP A 6 -15.65 -27.12 8.13
CA ASP A 6 -15.85 -26.76 9.55
C ASP A 6 -15.73 -25.26 9.86
N SER A 7 -16.61 -24.44 9.25
CA SER A 7 -16.62 -22.96 9.31
C SER A 7 -15.43 -22.22 8.66
N ALA A 8 -14.46 -22.93 8.09
CA ALA A 8 -13.36 -22.37 7.32
C ALA A 8 -13.51 -22.60 5.80
N ILE A 9 -12.70 -21.86 5.03
CA ILE A 9 -12.51 -22.07 3.59
C ILE A 9 -11.12 -22.65 3.38
N LEU A 10 -11.03 -23.82 2.72
CA LEU A 10 -9.78 -24.42 2.30
C LEU A 10 -9.52 -24.05 0.83
N GLY A 11 -8.52 -23.22 0.58
CA GLY A 11 -7.98 -22.94 -0.75
C GLY A 11 -6.79 -23.86 -1.06
N VAL A 12 -6.80 -24.49 -2.23
CA VAL A 12 -5.68 -25.27 -2.77
C VAL A 12 -5.20 -24.62 -4.06
N PHE A 13 -3.91 -24.28 -4.06
CA PHE A 13 -3.21 -23.64 -5.17
C PHE A 13 -2.10 -24.58 -5.66
N GLU A 14 -1.67 -24.35 -6.90
CA GLU A 14 -0.44 -24.98 -7.36
C GLU A 14 0.74 -24.39 -6.59
N TRP A 15 1.66 -25.27 -6.19
CA TRP A 15 2.90 -24.83 -5.59
C TRP A 15 3.77 -24.16 -6.66
N ILE A 16 4.22 -22.94 -6.38
CA ILE A 16 5.12 -22.20 -7.24
C ILE A 16 6.51 -22.28 -6.63
N ASP A 17 7.39 -23.07 -7.25
CA ASP A 17 8.82 -23.00 -6.93
C ASP A 17 9.36 -21.64 -7.37
N GLY A 18 10.17 -20.99 -6.52
CA GLY A 18 10.81 -19.71 -6.81
C GLY A 18 11.16 -18.93 -5.55
N ASP A 19 11.84 -17.80 -5.73
CA ASP A 19 12.19 -16.90 -4.64
C ASP A 19 11.24 -15.69 -4.62
N ASN A 20 10.75 -15.30 -3.44
CA ASN A 20 10.08 -14.02 -3.28
C ASN A 20 11.14 -12.91 -3.27
N ILE A 21 11.26 -12.18 -4.38
CA ILE A 21 12.30 -11.17 -4.59
C ILE A 21 11.70 -9.91 -5.21
N GLN A 22 11.71 -8.83 -4.44
CA GLN A 22 11.48 -7.48 -4.96
C GLN A 22 12.81 -6.74 -5.12
N ASN A 23 13.17 -6.36 -6.35
CA ASN A 23 14.29 -5.45 -6.59
C ASN A 23 14.09 -4.67 -7.90
N THR A 24 15.04 -3.78 -8.20
CA THR A 24 15.04 -2.97 -9.43
C THR A 24 14.98 -3.80 -10.70
N GLY A 25 15.50 -5.03 -10.69
CA GLY A 25 15.47 -5.96 -11.82
C GLY A 25 14.13 -6.67 -12.03
N THR A 26 13.27 -6.78 -11.01
CA THR A 26 11.95 -7.43 -11.13
C THR A 26 10.83 -6.44 -11.49
N LYS A 27 11.04 -5.14 -11.23
CA LYS A 27 9.99 -4.13 -11.34
C LYS A 27 9.41 -3.96 -12.75
N ILE A 28 10.24 -4.02 -13.79
CA ILE A 28 9.76 -3.87 -15.18
C ILE A 28 8.78 -5.00 -15.54
N GLN A 29 9.05 -6.22 -15.10
CA GLN A 29 8.21 -7.39 -15.34
C GLN A 29 6.92 -7.29 -14.51
N GLU A 30 7.01 -6.85 -13.26
CA GLU A 30 5.86 -6.56 -12.40
C GLU A 30 4.89 -5.58 -13.09
N ASP A 31 5.39 -4.43 -13.56
CA ASP A 31 4.59 -3.40 -14.23
C ASP A 31 3.95 -3.94 -15.53
N GLN A 32 4.67 -4.76 -16.29
CA GLN A 32 4.14 -5.42 -17.49
C GLN A 32 3.01 -6.41 -17.18
N MET A 33 3.11 -7.14 -16.06
CA MET A 33 2.08 -8.06 -15.62
C MET A 33 0.85 -7.30 -15.13
N LEU A 34 1.03 -6.26 -14.30
CA LEU A 34 -0.05 -5.40 -13.82
C LEU A 34 -0.81 -4.75 -14.99
N ALA A 35 -0.09 -4.21 -15.97
CA ALA A 35 -0.71 -3.62 -17.15
C ALA A 35 -1.55 -4.62 -17.96
N LYS A 36 -1.19 -5.91 -17.99
CA LYS A 36 -2.04 -6.96 -18.59
C LYS A 36 -3.30 -7.20 -17.76
N ILE A 37 -3.19 -7.22 -16.44
CA ILE A 37 -4.32 -7.40 -15.52
C ILE A 37 -5.34 -6.28 -15.70
N TYR A 38 -4.88 -5.05 -15.95
CA TYR A 38 -5.78 -3.92 -16.22
C TYR A 38 -6.62 -4.07 -17.50
N THR A 39 -6.28 -5.01 -18.39
CA THR A 39 -7.11 -5.31 -19.58
C THR A 39 -8.26 -6.27 -19.30
N ILE A 40 -8.28 -6.90 -18.11
CA ILE A 40 -9.32 -7.85 -17.70
C ILE A 40 -10.59 -7.08 -17.34
N THR A 41 -11.74 -7.54 -17.84
CA THR A 41 -13.03 -6.97 -17.46
C THR A 41 -13.34 -7.27 -15.99
N ALA A 42 -13.77 -6.25 -15.27
CA ALA A 42 -14.26 -6.38 -13.89
C ALA A 42 -15.72 -6.87 -13.82
N GLU A 43 -16.37 -7.08 -14.96
CA GLU A 43 -17.77 -7.50 -15.02
C GLU A 43 -17.98 -8.85 -14.31
N GLY A 44 -18.89 -8.87 -13.34
CA GLY A 44 -19.22 -10.08 -12.58
C GLY A 44 -18.26 -10.40 -11.43
N VAL A 45 -17.19 -9.62 -11.21
CA VAL A 45 -16.29 -9.78 -10.07
C VAL A 45 -16.71 -8.84 -8.94
N PRO A 46 -17.08 -9.34 -7.74
CA PRO A 46 -17.60 -8.51 -6.64
C PRO A 46 -16.46 -7.78 -5.91
N LEU A 47 -15.78 -6.87 -6.60
CA LEU A 47 -14.68 -6.08 -6.06
C LEU A 47 -15.17 -4.77 -5.44
N ALA A 48 -14.62 -4.42 -4.29
CA ALA A 48 -14.79 -3.08 -3.74
C ALA A 48 -14.21 -2.04 -4.72
N ARG A 49 -14.84 -0.87 -4.77
CA ARG A 49 -14.38 0.26 -5.59
C ARG A 49 -13.67 1.28 -4.71
N GLU A 50 -12.59 1.87 -5.21
CA GLU A 50 -11.91 2.97 -4.54
C GLU A 50 -12.84 4.17 -4.36
N SER A 51 -12.88 4.68 -3.13
CA SER A 51 -13.69 5.78 -2.63
C SER A 51 -12.84 7.04 -2.37
N PHE A 52 -11.51 6.88 -2.44
CA PHE A 52 -10.50 7.82 -1.97
C PHE A 52 -10.77 8.26 -0.54
N ASP A 53 -11.20 7.34 0.34
CA ASP A 53 -11.40 7.67 1.74
C ASP A 53 -10.08 7.86 2.51
N THR A 54 -10.20 8.42 3.71
CA THR A 54 -9.07 8.71 4.61
C THR A 54 -9.24 7.99 5.93
N ALA A 55 -9.87 6.81 5.95
CA ALA A 55 -10.24 6.10 7.18
C ALA A 55 -9.02 5.78 8.06
N TYR A 56 -7.86 5.52 7.46
CA TYR A 56 -6.62 5.22 8.20
C TYR A 56 -6.14 6.36 9.10
N ILE A 57 -6.50 7.62 8.84
CA ILE A 57 -6.25 8.72 9.79
C ILE A 57 -7.01 8.47 11.09
N ASN A 58 -8.29 8.09 10.99
CA ASN A 58 -9.11 7.82 12.16
C ASN A 58 -8.64 6.55 12.88
N SER A 59 -8.25 5.51 12.13
CA SER A 59 -7.67 4.28 12.71
C SER A 59 -6.40 4.59 13.53
N PHE A 60 -5.50 5.42 12.98
CA PHE A 60 -4.32 5.89 13.71
C PHE A 60 -4.71 6.63 15.00
N LEU A 61 -5.66 7.58 14.94
CA LEU A 61 -6.10 8.32 16.12
C LEU A 61 -6.73 7.42 17.19
N ILE A 62 -7.51 6.40 16.79
CA ILE A 62 -8.07 5.41 17.71
C ILE A 62 -6.95 4.63 18.41
N TYR A 63 -5.93 4.18 17.67
CA TYR A 63 -4.79 3.50 18.26
C TYR A 63 -3.97 4.43 19.17
N HIS A 64 -3.80 5.69 18.78
CA HIS A 64 -3.15 6.71 19.59
C HIS A 64 -3.85 6.87 20.96
N GLU A 65 -5.18 6.95 20.99
CA GLU A 65 -5.91 7.00 22.26
C GLU A 65 -5.82 5.67 23.05
N ARG A 66 -5.83 4.53 22.37
CA ARG A 66 -5.67 3.21 23.02
C ARG A 66 -4.30 3.08 23.70
N LEU A 67 -3.25 3.63 23.12
CA LEU A 67 -1.90 3.60 23.72
C LEU A 67 -1.86 4.32 25.07
N LYS A 68 -2.61 5.41 25.23
CA LYS A 68 -2.71 6.16 26.50
C LYS A 68 -3.31 5.32 27.63
N MET A 69 -4.07 4.29 27.30
CA MET A 69 -4.65 3.35 28.27
C MET A 69 -3.65 2.32 28.77
N LEU A 70 -2.50 2.14 28.11
CA LEU A 70 -1.43 1.22 28.52
C LEU A 70 -0.44 1.90 29.47
N THR A 71 -0.92 2.34 30.63
CA THR A 71 -0.15 3.18 31.57
C THR A 71 1.08 2.50 32.19
N ASP A 72 1.13 1.18 32.20
CA ASP A 72 2.26 0.42 32.78
C ASP A 72 3.21 -0.15 31.71
N ASP A 73 2.90 0.01 30.43
CA ASP A 73 3.72 -0.50 29.33
C ASP A 73 4.80 0.51 28.92
N SER A 74 6.07 0.12 29.09
CA SER A 74 7.20 0.99 28.76
C SER A 74 7.35 1.27 27.26
N SER A 75 6.95 0.33 26.39
CA SER A 75 7.01 0.49 24.95
C SER A 75 5.91 1.45 24.48
N ALA A 76 4.70 1.33 25.04
CA ALA A 76 3.60 2.23 24.73
C ALA A 76 3.93 3.69 25.11
N LYS A 77 4.56 3.91 26.27
CA LYS A 77 5.03 5.25 26.69
C LYS A 77 6.05 5.85 25.71
N LYS A 78 7.03 5.06 25.28
CA LYS A 78 8.03 5.51 24.30
C LYS A 78 7.39 5.80 22.94
N LEU A 79 6.39 5.00 22.55
CA LEU A 79 5.68 5.20 21.30
C LEU A 79 4.83 6.49 21.32
N LEU A 80 4.17 6.78 22.45
CA LEU A 80 3.49 8.07 22.65
C LEU A 80 4.47 9.24 22.58
N GLN A 81 5.63 9.13 23.22
CA GLN A 81 6.68 10.15 23.12
C GLN A 81 7.16 10.35 21.67
N LEU A 82 7.38 9.26 20.94
CA LEU A 82 7.75 9.32 19.52
C LEU A 82 6.67 10.05 18.70
N PHE A 83 5.39 9.79 18.96
CA PHE A 83 4.29 10.47 18.27
C PHE A 83 4.17 11.94 18.66
N ASP A 84 4.47 12.32 19.90
CA ASP A 84 4.57 13.72 20.30
C ASP A 84 5.73 14.41 19.54
N GLU A 85 6.89 13.76 19.43
CA GLU A 85 8.06 14.25 18.69
C GLU A 85 7.82 14.35 17.18
N LYS A 86 6.99 13.46 16.61
CA LYS A 86 6.62 13.42 15.19
C LYS A 86 5.25 14.07 14.92
N SER A 87 4.70 14.83 15.87
CA SER A 87 3.34 15.38 15.80
C SER A 87 3.13 16.31 14.59
N GLU A 88 4.08 17.21 14.31
CA GLU A 88 4.01 18.13 13.17
C GLU A 88 4.00 17.37 11.82
N PRO A 89 4.96 16.47 11.52
CA PRO A 89 4.90 15.64 10.31
C PRO A 89 3.61 14.81 10.18
N ILE A 90 3.14 14.18 11.26
CA ILE A 90 1.91 13.37 11.23
C ILE A 90 0.69 14.25 10.89
N GLN A 91 0.60 15.41 11.54
CA GLN A 91 -0.49 16.36 11.27
C GLN A 91 -0.46 16.81 9.80
N HIS A 92 0.71 17.22 9.33
CA HIS A 92 0.93 17.65 7.95
C HIS A 92 0.53 16.57 6.94
N TYR A 93 1.00 15.32 7.13
CA TYR A 93 0.63 14.20 6.25
C TYR A 93 -0.87 13.89 6.31
N SER A 94 -1.54 14.05 7.46
CA SER A 94 -3.00 13.90 7.54
C SER A 94 -3.73 14.99 6.74
N GLU A 95 -3.25 16.23 6.77
CA GLU A 95 -3.83 17.35 6.02
C GLU A 95 -3.65 17.14 4.51
N ARG A 96 -2.44 16.77 4.09
CA ARG A 96 -2.13 16.42 2.69
C ARG A 96 -2.93 15.23 2.19
N PHE A 97 -3.08 14.19 3.01
CA PHE A 97 -3.90 13.03 2.66
C PHE A 97 -5.37 13.44 2.39
N LYS A 98 -5.96 14.26 3.27
CA LYS A 98 -7.33 14.79 3.09
C LYS A 98 -7.46 15.68 1.86
N GLU A 99 -6.45 16.48 1.59
CA GLU A 99 -6.40 17.34 0.41
C GLU A 99 -6.42 16.51 -0.89
N PHE A 100 -5.49 15.58 -1.06
CA PHE A 100 -5.45 14.74 -2.26
C PHE A 100 -6.64 13.81 -2.38
N ALA A 101 -7.20 13.35 -1.27
CA ALA A 101 -8.46 12.63 -1.26
C ALA A 101 -9.59 13.48 -1.88
N LYS A 102 -9.71 14.75 -1.48
CA LYS A 102 -10.70 15.67 -2.06
C LYS A 102 -10.48 15.86 -3.56
N ARG A 103 -9.24 16.01 -4.02
CA ARG A 103 -8.89 16.15 -5.44
C ARG A 103 -9.24 14.89 -6.24
N CYS A 104 -8.98 13.71 -5.70
CA CYS A 104 -9.25 12.44 -6.38
C CYS A 104 -10.75 12.11 -6.49
N ARG A 105 -11.58 12.54 -5.53
CA ARG A 105 -13.03 12.27 -5.51
C ARG A 105 -13.83 12.97 -6.61
N ILE A 106 -13.21 13.77 -7.47
CA ILE A 106 -13.87 14.41 -8.61
C ILE A 106 -13.93 13.50 -9.84
N ASP A 107 -13.12 12.43 -9.88
CA ASP A 107 -12.99 11.56 -11.05
C ASP A 107 -12.73 10.11 -10.65
N TYR A 108 -13.65 9.22 -11.07
CA TYR A 108 -13.59 7.78 -10.87
C TYR A 108 -13.39 7.01 -12.18
N GLU A 109 -12.99 7.67 -13.27
CA GLU A 109 -12.63 7.00 -14.52
C GLU A 109 -11.28 6.29 -14.41
N HIS A 110 -11.07 5.35 -15.35
CA HIS A 110 -9.85 4.52 -15.45
C HIS A 110 -9.57 3.70 -14.19
N PHE A 111 -10.61 3.02 -13.71
CA PHE A 111 -10.49 2.05 -12.62
C PHE A 111 -10.37 0.66 -13.20
N TYR A 112 -9.39 -0.08 -12.70
CA TYR A 112 -9.02 -1.41 -13.14
C TYR A 112 -8.95 -2.34 -11.93
N ILE A 113 -8.87 -3.65 -12.17
CA ILE A 113 -8.51 -4.60 -11.11
C ILE A 113 -7.05 -4.33 -10.73
N THR A 114 -6.84 -3.79 -9.53
CA THR A 114 -5.51 -3.46 -8.98
C THR A 114 -5.19 -4.39 -7.82
N HIS A 115 -3.91 -4.61 -7.60
CA HIS A 115 -3.42 -5.47 -6.53
C HIS A 115 -3.40 -4.75 -5.18
N GLY A 116 -2.77 -3.58 -5.12
CA GLY A 116 -2.57 -2.77 -3.91
C GLY A 116 -1.22 -2.93 -3.25
N ASP A 117 -0.55 -4.07 -3.48
CA ASP A 117 0.71 -4.43 -2.80
C ASP A 117 1.52 -5.44 -3.62
N ALA A 118 1.55 -5.27 -4.94
CA ALA A 118 2.23 -6.22 -5.83
C ALA A 118 3.75 -6.27 -5.58
N GLY A 119 4.32 -5.18 -5.03
CA GLY A 119 5.75 -5.03 -4.83
C GLY A 119 6.37 -6.14 -3.98
N GLY A 120 5.80 -6.44 -2.82
CA GLY A 120 6.29 -7.51 -1.93
C GLY A 120 5.85 -8.92 -2.32
N ASN A 121 5.03 -9.04 -3.37
CA ASN A 121 4.26 -10.23 -3.69
C ASN A 121 4.61 -10.82 -5.06
N ILE A 122 5.90 -10.76 -5.42
CA ILE A 122 6.42 -11.32 -6.67
C ILE A 122 7.35 -12.52 -6.42
N ILE A 123 7.02 -13.66 -7.04
CA ILE A 123 7.85 -14.87 -7.03
C ILE A 123 8.55 -15.00 -8.39
N VAL A 124 9.86 -15.25 -8.36
CA VAL A 124 10.71 -15.41 -9.54
C VAL A 124 11.26 -16.84 -9.59
N ASN A 125 11.12 -17.50 -10.73
CA ASN A 125 11.70 -18.81 -11.02
C ASN A 125 12.33 -18.83 -12.41
N GLY A 126 13.64 -18.57 -12.47
CA GLY A 126 14.33 -18.34 -13.74
C GLY A 126 13.70 -17.15 -14.49
N ASP A 127 13.12 -17.43 -15.66
CA ASP A 127 12.45 -16.42 -16.50
C ASP A 127 10.94 -16.29 -16.20
N ALA A 128 10.39 -17.09 -15.28
CA ALA A 128 8.98 -17.05 -14.90
C ALA A 128 8.74 -16.11 -13.71
N PHE A 129 7.67 -15.32 -13.79
CA PHE A 129 7.27 -14.35 -12.79
C PHE A 129 5.80 -14.58 -12.40
N PHE A 130 5.52 -14.48 -11.10
CA PHE A 130 4.19 -14.68 -10.54
C PHE A 130 3.88 -13.55 -9.57
N ILE A 131 2.71 -12.93 -9.73
CA ILE A 131 2.16 -12.01 -8.73
C ILE A 131 1.16 -12.81 -7.90
N VAL A 132 1.46 -12.98 -6.61
CA VAL A 132 0.66 -13.73 -5.63
C VAL A 132 -0.06 -12.77 -4.69
N ASP A 133 -0.76 -13.28 -3.67
CA ASP A 133 -1.44 -12.45 -2.65
C ASP A 133 -2.53 -11.50 -3.20
N TRP A 134 -3.55 -12.12 -3.80
CA TRP A 134 -4.74 -11.41 -4.31
C TRP A 134 -5.89 -11.42 -3.29
N ASP A 135 -5.59 -11.23 -2.01
CA ASP A 135 -6.61 -11.24 -0.95
C ASP A 135 -7.40 -9.91 -0.87
N GLU A 136 -6.75 -8.78 -1.22
CA GLU A 136 -7.38 -7.44 -1.22
C GLU A 136 -7.39 -6.71 -2.59
N PRO A 137 -7.88 -7.35 -3.68
CA PRO A 137 -8.03 -6.69 -4.96
C PRO A 137 -9.11 -5.62 -4.88
N LYS A 138 -8.88 -4.51 -5.59
CA LYS A 138 -9.81 -3.38 -5.61
C LYS A 138 -9.95 -2.82 -7.01
N LEU A 139 -11.14 -2.32 -7.34
CA LEU A 139 -11.30 -1.45 -8.51
C LEU A 139 -10.78 -0.06 -8.15
N ALA A 140 -9.58 0.23 -8.60
CA ALA A 140 -8.87 1.47 -8.31
C ALA A 140 -8.08 1.91 -9.55
N PRO A 141 -7.57 3.15 -9.59
CA PRO A 141 -6.75 3.56 -10.71
C PRO A 141 -5.31 3.01 -10.55
N PRO A 142 -4.51 2.93 -11.63
CA PRO A 142 -3.20 2.25 -11.62
C PRO A 142 -2.19 2.81 -10.60
N GLU A 143 -2.39 4.04 -10.13
CA GLU A 143 -1.58 4.65 -9.07
C GLU A 143 -1.60 3.85 -7.77
N ARG A 144 -2.65 3.04 -7.52
CA ARG A 144 -2.71 2.12 -6.37
C ARG A 144 -1.59 1.09 -6.39
N ASP A 145 -1.10 0.70 -7.57
CA ASP A 145 0.03 -0.23 -7.71
C ASP A 145 1.36 0.49 -7.99
N ALA A 146 1.30 1.69 -8.61
CA ALA A 146 2.50 2.43 -9.01
C ALA A 146 3.16 3.25 -7.88
N TRP A 147 2.41 3.64 -6.84
CA TRP A 147 2.88 4.59 -5.81
C TRP A 147 4.22 4.17 -5.16
N PHE A 148 4.46 2.88 -4.97
CA PHE A 148 5.63 2.38 -4.24
C PHE A 148 6.95 2.81 -4.87
N CYS A 149 6.99 2.99 -6.20
CA CYS A 149 8.17 3.40 -6.95
C CYS A 149 8.07 4.82 -7.52
N MET A 150 7.13 5.65 -7.01
CA MET A 150 6.82 6.94 -7.62
C MET A 150 7.99 7.93 -7.66
N HIS A 151 8.95 7.83 -6.73
CA HIS A 151 10.14 8.67 -6.71
C HIS A 151 11.20 8.27 -7.76
N TRP A 152 11.06 7.13 -8.43
CA TRP A 152 11.97 6.68 -9.48
C TRP A 152 11.42 6.99 -10.87
N ASN A 153 12.00 7.99 -11.54
CA ASN A 153 11.62 8.35 -12.92
C ASN A 153 11.64 7.15 -13.88
N TRP A 154 12.67 6.30 -13.79
CA TRP A 154 12.78 5.11 -14.65
C TRP A 154 11.64 4.11 -14.44
N ALA A 155 11.13 3.99 -13.20
CA ALA A 155 10.03 3.09 -12.87
C ALA A 155 8.71 3.65 -13.41
N MET A 156 8.50 4.96 -13.28
CA MET A 156 7.33 5.63 -13.87
C MET A 156 7.32 5.53 -15.39
N ASP A 157 8.48 5.70 -16.04
CA ASP A 157 8.63 5.51 -17.49
C ASP A 157 8.34 4.06 -17.91
N ALA A 158 8.83 3.08 -17.12
CA ALA A 158 8.55 1.66 -17.35
C ALA A 158 7.06 1.35 -17.23
N PHE A 159 6.40 1.89 -16.20
CA PHE A 159 4.97 1.73 -15.98
C PHE A 159 4.15 2.33 -17.13
N HIS A 160 4.44 3.57 -17.56
CA HIS A 160 3.77 4.19 -18.71
C HIS A 160 3.99 3.41 -20.00
N LYS A 161 5.19 2.88 -20.20
CA LYS A 161 5.50 2.01 -21.35
C LYS A 161 4.66 0.73 -21.29
N ALA A 162 4.52 0.11 -20.12
CA ALA A 162 3.71 -1.09 -19.94
C ALA A 162 2.23 -0.84 -20.23
N LEU A 163 1.66 0.28 -19.74
CA LEU A 163 0.30 0.70 -20.07
C LEU A 163 0.11 0.85 -21.59
N LYS A 164 1.01 1.59 -22.25
CA LYS A 164 0.95 1.83 -23.70
C LYS A 164 1.06 0.54 -24.51
N GLN A 165 1.94 -0.38 -24.10
CA GLN A 165 2.11 -1.67 -24.77
C GLN A 165 0.86 -2.56 -24.70
N ASN A 166 0.04 -2.38 -23.67
CA ASN A 166 -1.23 -3.08 -23.50
C ASN A 166 -2.44 -2.27 -24.03
N GLY A 167 -2.21 -1.20 -24.80
CA GLY A 167 -3.27 -0.40 -25.41
C GLY A 167 -4.03 0.50 -24.43
N ILE A 168 -3.52 0.68 -23.20
CA ILE A 168 -4.15 1.52 -22.19
C ILE A 168 -3.70 2.96 -22.42
N VAL A 169 -4.61 3.79 -22.93
CA VAL A 169 -4.40 5.23 -23.12
C VAL A 169 -4.69 5.94 -21.80
N TYR A 170 -3.71 5.90 -20.90
CA TYR A 170 -3.76 6.55 -19.59
C TYR A 170 -2.39 7.09 -19.21
N SER A 171 -2.37 8.20 -18.48
CA SER A 171 -1.17 8.74 -17.85
C SER A 171 -1.43 8.85 -16.37
N LEU A 172 -0.48 8.35 -15.57
CA LEU A 172 -0.60 8.40 -14.10
C LEU A 172 -0.79 9.86 -13.66
N LYS A 173 -1.77 10.09 -12.78
CA LYS A 173 -2.11 11.41 -12.25
C LYS A 173 -1.30 11.65 -10.98
N PRO A 174 -0.53 12.75 -10.90
CA PRO A 174 0.23 13.09 -9.70
C PRO A 174 -0.63 13.14 -8.43
N ASP A 175 -1.83 13.73 -8.48
CA ASP A 175 -2.76 13.76 -7.34
C ASP A 175 -3.11 12.37 -6.81
N ARG A 176 -3.30 11.38 -7.70
CA ARG A 176 -3.62 10.00 -7.32
C ARG A 176 -2.41 9.28 -6.74
N LEU A 177 -1.21 9.52 -7.28
CA LEU A 177 0.04 9.01 -6.70
C LEU A 177 0.26 9.57 -5.29
N ALA A 178 0.09 10.88 -5.11
CA ALA A 178 0.21 11.53 -3.80
C ALA A 178 -0.84 10.99 -2.82
N PHE A 179 -2.10 10.84 -3.25
CA PHE A 179 -3.14 10.19 -2.45
C PHE A 179 -2.69 8.81 -1.95
N PHE A 180 -2.24 7.92 -2.86
CA PHE A 180 -1.83 6.58 -2.46
C PHE A 180 -0.55 6.56 -1.62
N CYS A 181 0.34 7.53 -1.78
CA CYS A 181 1.50 7.69 -0.90
C CYS A 181 1.07 7.96 0.55
N TYR A 182 0.22 8.96 0.79
CA TYR A 182 -0.23 9.25 2.17
C TYR A 182 -1.20 8.20 2.71
N HIS A 183 -2.03 7.61 1.84
CA HIS A 183 -2.86 6.47 2.18
C HIS A 183 -2.01 5.34 2.76
N ASN A 184 -0.97 4.93 2.01
CA ASN A 184 -0.09 3.86 2.45
C ASN A 184 0.76 4.26 3.65
N PHE A 185 1.13 5.54 3.77
CA PHE A 185 1.78 6.04 4.98
C PHE A 185 0.98 5.70 6.25
N PHE A 186 -0.30 6.06 6.26
CA PHE A 186 -1.18 5.78 7.40
C PHE A 186 -1.56 4.30 7.50
N TYR A 187 -1.76 3.60 6.38
CA TYR A 187 -2.04 2.16 6.37
C TYR A 187 -0.94 1.37 7.09
N TYR A 188 0.32 1.48 6.66
CA TYR A 188 1.43 0.76 7.27
C TYR A 188 1.66 1.18 8.73
N LEU A 189 1.48 2.46 9.06
CA LEU A 189 1.53 2.91 10.46
C LEU A 189 0.44 2.23 11.30
N THR A 190 -0.77 2.08 10.76
CA THR A 190 -1.85 1.35 11.44
C THR A 190 -1.60 -0.15 11.52
N GLU A 191 -0.97 -0.77 10.52
CA GLU A 191 -0.58 -2.19 10.57
C GLU A 191 0.43 -2.47 11.68
N TYR A 192 1.46 -1.62 11.82
CA TYR A 192 2.38 -1.75 12.95
C TYR A 192 1.69 -1.57 14.30
N LEU A 193 0.72 -0.66 14.39
CA LEU A 193 -0.06 -0.44 15.61
C LEU A 193 -0.99 -1.62 15.92
N THR A 194 -1.66 -2.19 14.92
CA THR A 194 -2.46 -3.42 15.03
C THR A 194 -1.57 -4.53 15.60
N ALA A 195 -0.43 -4.80 14.96
CA ALA A 195 0.56 -5.77 15.41
C ALA A 195 1.03 -5.50 16.86
N PHE A 196 1.22 -4.23 17.25
CA PHE A 196 1.66 -3.86 18.59
C PHE A 196 0.64 -4.24 19.67
N PHE A 197 -0.66 -4.16 19.34
CA PHE A 197 -1.73 -4.59 20.24
C PHE A 197 -1.91 -6.11 20.24
N ASP A 198 -1.83 -6.75 19.08
CA ASP A 198 -2.11 -8.18 18.91
C ASP A 198 -0.95 -9.07 19.38
N MET A 199 0.29 -8.55 19.38
CA MET A 199 1.50 -9.27 19.78
C MET A 199 2.25 -8.57 20.92
N PRO A 200 1.78 -8.68 22.18
CA PRO A 200 2.42 -8.03 23.33
C PRO A 200 3.91 -8.34 23.50
N ASP A 201 4.33 -9.58 23.20
CA ASP A 201 5.72 -10.02 23.32
C ASP A 201 6.65 -9.37 22.27
N MET A 202 6.09 -8.85 21.17
CA MET A 202 6.83 -8.22 20.07
C MET A 202 6.88 -6.69 20.19
N ARG A 203 6.26 -6.09 21.21
CA ARG A 203 6.13 -4.62 21.34
C ARG A 203 7.45 -3.87 21.29
N GLY A 204 8.52 -4.43 21.86
CA GLY A 204 9.85 -3.82 21.81
C GLY A 204 10.41 -3.75 20.39
N ILE A 205 10.21 -4.80 19.59
CA ILE A 205 10.62 -4.86 18.18
C ILE A 205 9.75 -3.91 17.35
N LEU A 206 8.43 -3.93 17.55
CA LEU A 206 7.50 -3.09 16.81
C LEU A 206 7.69 -1.59 17.10
N LEU A 207 8.05 -1.22 18.33
CA LEU A 207 8.48 0.14 18.65
C LEU A 207 9.68 0.57 17.79
N GLN A 208 10.68 -0.32 17.64
CA GLN A 208 11.83 -0.04 16.78
C GLN A 208 11.41 0.11 15.32
N CYS A 209 10.58 -0.80 14.80
CA CYS A 209 10.07 -0.71 13.42
C CYS A 209 9.32 0.60 13.16
N ILE A 210 8.43 1.01 14.08
CA ILE A 210 7.68 2.28 13.96
C ILE A 210 8.63 3.48 14.06
N SER A 211 9.63 3.44 14.92
CA SER A 211 10.65 4.50 15.01
C SER A 211 11.43 4.65 13.72
N GLU A 212 11.83 3.54 13.09
CA GLU A 212 12.59 3.53 11.84
C GLU A 212 11.72 3.92 10.65
N TYR A 213 10.41 3.65 10.70
CA TYR A 213 9.49 3.88 9.60
C TYR A 213 9.43 5.36 9.14
N PHE A 214 9.42 6.31 10.07
CA PHE A 214 9.36 7.75 9.74
C PHE A 214 10.56 8.25 8.91
N ASP A 215 11.70 7.59 9.03
CA ASP A 215 12.93 7.95 8.33
C ASP A 215 13.41 6.83 7.39
N GLY A 216 12.57 5.82 7.17
CA GLY A 216 12.89 4.58 6.47
C GLY A 216 12.44 4.60 5.01
N TRP A 217 11.99 3.43 4.54
CA TRP A 217 11.76 3.16 3.12
C TRP A 217 10.70 4.05 2.46
N ILE A 218 9.75 4.60 3.20
CA ILE A 218 8.67 5.44 2.64
C ILE A 218 9.10 6.91 2.43
N LYS A 219 10.24 7.32 3.01
CA LYS A 219 10.69 8.71 3.06
C LYS A 219 10.79 9.36 1.68
N ASP A 220 11.39 8.67 0.72
CA ASP A 220 11.61 9.22 -0.62
C ASP A 220 10.29 9.39 -1.39
N ASN A 221 9.32 8.49 -1.17
CA ASN A 221 7.97 8.62 -1.72
C ASN A 221 7.23 9.82 -1.11
N LEU A 222 7.34 10.02 0.20
CA LEU A 222 6.77 11.20 0.86
C LEU A 222 7.41 12.49 0.33
N GLN A 223 8.73 12.55 0.19
CA GLN A 223 9.42 13.71 -0.39
C GLN A 223 8.95 14.01 -1.82
N TYR A 224 8.75 12.98 -2.64
CA TYR A 224 8.19 13.16 -3.97
C TYR A 224 6.75 13.69 -3.90
N ALA A 225 5.89 13.15 -3.03
CA ALA A 225 4.51 13.58 -2.87
C ALA A 225 4.39 15.03 -2.35
N GLU A 226 5.33 15.48 -1.52
CA GLU A 226 5.41 16.87 -1.07
C GLU A 226 5.67 17.85 -2.22
N GLY A 227 6.36 17.41 -3.29
CA GLY A 227 6.61 18.21 -4.48
C GLY A 227 5.40 18.36 -5.42
N ILE A 228 4.28 17.71 -5.13
CA ILE A 228 3.06 17.77 -5.95
C ILE A 228 2.17 18.91 -5.40
N GLU A 229 2.05 19.99 -6.15
CA GLU A 229 1.23 21.16 -5.78
C GLU A 229 -0.27 20.90 -5.88
#